data_AF-A0A915D3J9-F1
#
_entry.id   AF-A0A915D3J9-F1
#
_cell.length_a   1.000
_cell.length_b   1.000
_cell.length_c   1.000
_cell.angle_alpha   90.00
_cell.angle_beta   90.00
_cell.angle_gamma   90.00
#
_symmetry.space_group_name_H-M   'P 1'
#
loop_
_entity.id
_entity.type
_entity.pdbx_description
1 polymer ?
#
loop_
_entity_poly.entity_id
_entity_poly.type
_entity_poly.pdbx_seq_one_letter_code
_entity_poly.pdbx_strand_id
1 'polypeptide(L)'
;MDIGIFKKLGYKTMIAEDWARGAFNWPGCTGFNTQPTDHYMRPFQIRVEMDKNTFETTHCREHYLFLLEYFQRFLEVYKMNKKFTMTCQLYHADDSIHLMLLEMQSKLEDSFVVIMGDHGLRFGGARYTPTGTTEDNNPALFFVSPRN
;
A
#
# COMPACT_ATOMS: atom_id res chain seq x y z
N MET A 1 -9.78 -4.41 12.09
CA MET A 1 -8.99 -3.22 12.49
C MET A 1 -9.92 -2.01 12.44
N ASP A 2 -10.14 -1.30 13.55
CA ASP A 2 -10.94 -0.06 13.55
C ASP A 2 -10.02 1.13 13.24
N ILE A 3 -9.97 1.52 11.97
CA ILE A 3 -9.18 2.68 11.52
C ILE A 3 -9.88 4.00 11.88
N GLY A 4 -11.18 3.94 12.23
CA GLY A 4 -11.98 5.10 12.61
C GLY A 4 -11.48 5.80 13.88
N ILE A 5 -10.73 5.11 14.74
CA ILE A 5 -10.09 5.72 15.91
C ILE A 5 -9.11 6.84 15.52
N PHE A 6 -8.30 6.65 14.48
CA PHE A 6 -7.34 7.65 14.03
C PHE A 6 -8.06 8.91 13.53
N LYS A 7 -9.15 8.73 12.78
CA LYS A 7 -9.98 9.84 12.32
C LYS A 7 -10.58 10.63 13.49
N LYS A 8 -11.08 9.94 14.52
CA LYS A 8 -11.60 10.58 15.77
C LYS A 8 -10.51 11.35 16.52
N LEU A 9 -9.26 10.90 16.45
CA LEU A 9 -8.09 11.57 17.04
C LEU A 9 -7.52 12.69 16.16
N GLY A 10 -8.19 13.04 15.06
CA GLY A 10 -7.80 14.15 14.17
C GLY A 10 -6.71 13.80 13.16
N TYR A 11 -6.43 12.51 12.94
CA TYR A 11 -5.49 12.08 11.91
C TYR A 11 -6.12 12.19 10.53
N LYS A 12 -5.31 12.54 9.53
CA LYS A 12 -5.62 12.30 8.13
C LYS A 12 -5.34 10.84 7.82
N THR A 13 -6.30 10.17 7.22
CA THR A 13 -6.26 8.71 7.04
C THR A 13 -6.23 8.31 5.58
N MET A 14 -5.40 7.33 5.24
CA MET A 14 -5.31 6.76 3.89
C MET A 14 -5.22 5.23 3.91
N ILE A 15 -5.96 4.60 3.00
CA ILE A 15 -5.72 3.20 2.58
C ILE A 15 -5.60 3.21 1.06
N ALA A 16 -4.49 2.65 0.57
CA ALA A 16 -4.21 2.55 -0.84
C ALA A 16 -3.59 1.18 -1.16
N GLU A 17 -4.05 0.57 -2.25
CA GLU A 17 -3.64 -0.78 -2.68
C GLU A 17 -3.34 -0.73 -4.18
N ASP A 18 -2.76 -1.78 -4.75
CA ASP A 18 -2.42 -1.87 -6.17
C ASP A 18 -3.61 -2.29 -7.06
N TRP A 19 -4.61 -3.00 -6.50
CA TRP A 19 -5.84 -3.46 -7.16
C TRP A 19 -7.12 -3.32 -6.31
N ALA A 20 -8.29 -3.34 -6.97
CA ALA A 20 -9.59 -3.06 -6.35
C ALA A 20 -10.14 -4.18 -5.46
N ARG A 21 -9.68 -5.42 -5.67
CA ARG A 21 -10.01 -6.56 -4.78
C ARG A 21 -9.26 -6.44 -3.46
N GLY A 22 -7.99 -6.04 -3.47
CA GLY A 22 -7.24 -5.73 -2.26
C GLY A 22 -7.17 -6.84 -1.22
N ALA A 23 -6.54 -6.55 -0.09
CA ALA A 23 -6.52 -7.38 1.11
C ALA A 23 -7.88 -7.37 1.82
N PHE A 24 -8.59 -6.24 1.80
CA PHE A 24 -9.84 -6.09 2.54
C PHE A 24 -11.10 -6.48 1.75
N ASN A 25 -11.04 -6.49 0.41
CA ASN A 25 -12.22 -6.75 -0.44
C ASN A 25 -12.07 -8.02 -1.30
N TRP A 26 -11.17 -8.93 -0.89
CA TRP A 26 -11.01 -10.22 -1.54
C TRP A 26 -12.33 -11.02 -1.49
N PRO A 27 -12.66 -11.85 -2.50
CA PRO A 27 -13.87 -12.67 -2.45
C PRO A 27 -13.99 -13.47 -1.16
N GLY A 28 -15.14 -13.33 -0.48
CA GLY A 28 -15.40 -13.95 0.82
C GLY A 28 -15.09 -13.05 2.03
N CYS A 29 -14.40 -11.93 1.84
CA CYS A 29 -14.24 -10.90 2.87
C CYS A 29 -15.45 -9.96 2.88
N THR A 30 -15.90 -9.56 4.08
CA THR A 30 -16.97 -8.56 4.24
C THR A 30 -16.54 -7.16 3.80
N GLY A 31 -15.23 -6.87 3.86
CA GLY A 31 -14.68 -5.56 3.55
C GLY A 31 -15.23 -4.45 4.47
N PHE A 32 -15.39 -3.26 3.90
CA PHE A 32 -15.90 -2.09 4.60
C PHE A 32 -17.28 -1.69 4.08
N ASN A 33 -18.25 -1.52 4.98
CA ASN A 33 -19.61 -1.08 4.63
C ASN A 33 -19.67 0.38 4.15
N THR A 34 -18.76 1.22 4.65
CA THR A 34 -18.61 2.62 4.29
C THR A 34 -17.13 2.91 4.06
N GLN A 35 -16.82 4.03 3.40
CA GLN A 35 -15.44 4.45 3.19
C GLN A 35 -14.67 4.51 4.53
N PRO A 36 -13.57 3.74 4.70
CA PRO A 36 -12.90 3.56 6.00
C PRO A 36 -11.95 4.72 6.37
N THR A 37 -11.49 5.47 5.37
CA THR A 37 -10.47 6.52 5.51
C THR A 37 -10.82 7.77 4.71
N ASP A 38 -10.18 8.89 4.99
CA ASP A 38 -10.38 10.13 4.23
C ASP A 38 -9.97 9.96 2.76
N HIS A 39 -8.88 9.22 2.55
CA HIS A 39 -8.39 8.82 1.24
C HIS A 39 -8.51 7.31 1.09
N TYR A 40 -9.45 6.87 0.26
CA TYR A 40 -9.65 5.45 -0.03
C TYR A 40 -9.55 5.21 -1.54
N MET A 41 -8.53 4.46 -1.95
CA MET A 41 -8.16 4.35 -3.38
C MET A 41 -9.12 3.47 -4.20
N ARG A 42 -9.87 2.58 -3.56
CA ARG A 42 -10.71 1.57 -4.23
C ARG A 42 -11.67 2.10 -5.30
N PRO A 43 -12.44 3.19 -5.09
CA PRO A 43 -13.33 3.69 -6.13
C PRO A 43 -12.60 4.06 -7.43
N PHE A 44 -11.38 4.61 -7.32
CA PHE A 44 -10.52 4.88 -8.47
C PHE A 44 -10.07 3.58 -9.14
N GLN A 45 -9.61 2.59 -8.36
CA GLN A 45 -9.15 1.29 -8.90
C GLN A 45 -10.27 0.54 -9.62
N ILE A 46 -11.49 0.53 -9.08
CA ILE A 46 -12.65 -0.06 -9.75
C ILE A 46 -12.87 0.58 -11.12
N ARG A 47 -12.80 1.92 -11.18
CA ARG A 47 -13.01 2.63 -12.44
C ARG A 47 -11.90 2.31 -13.45
N VAL A 48 -10.66 2.23 -13.00
CA VAL A 48 -9.51 1.85 -13.83
C VAL A 48 -9.66 0.44 -14.38
N GLU A 49 -9.98 -0.54 -13.52
CA GLU A 49 -10.13 -1.94 -13.92
C GLU A 49 -11.34 -2.19 -14.83
N MET A 50 -12.38 -1.35 -14.74
CA MET A 50 -13.51 -1.38 -15.67
C MET A 50 -13.13 -0.87 -17.07
N ASP A 51 -12.13 0.00 -17.17
CA ASP A 51 -11.68 0.58 -18.43
C ASP A 51 -10.48 -0.18 -18.99
N LYS A 52 -10.78 -1.18 -19.82
CA LYS A 52 -9.81 -2.12 -20.45
C LYS A 52 -8.69 -1.45 -21.26
N ASN A 53 -8.79 -0.15 -21.55
CA ASN A 53 -7.83 0.57 -22.40
C ASN A 53 -6.84 1.46 -21.63
N THR A 54 -6.96 1.58 -20.29
CA THR A 54 -6.31 2.68 -19.57
C THR A 54 -4.99 2.36 -18.90
N PHE A 55 -4.73 1.12 -18.44
CA PHE A 55 -3.53 0.84 -17.64
C PHE A 55 -2.65 -0.30 -18.16
N GLU A 56 -3.20 -1.48 -18.44
CA GLU A 56 -2.36 -2.66 -18.75
C GLU A 56 -1.78 -2.68 -20.18
N THR A 57 -2.44 -2.03 -21.15
CA THR A 57 -2.08 -2.17 -22.58
C THR A 57 -1.34 -0.99 -23.18
N THR A 58 -1.30 0.16 -22.49
CA THR A 58 -0.80 1.43 -23.05
C THR A 58 0.25 2.15 -22.20
N HIS A 59 0.48 1.74 -20.95
CA HIS A 59 1.35 2.48 -20.03
C HIS A 59 2.57 1.64 -19.61
N CYS A 60 3.77 2.13 -19.90
CA CYS A 60 5.04 1.54 -19.44
C CYS A 60 5.32 1.80 -17.94
N ARG A 61 4.28 2.00 -17.14
CA ARG A 61 4.38 2.38 -15.72
C ARG A 61 3.69 1.32 -14.87
N GLU A 62 4.48 0.68 -14.01
CA GLU A 62 3.99 -0.35 -13.09
C GLU A 62 3.07 0.23 -12.01
N HIS A 63 2.09 -0.55 -11.54
CA HIS A 63 1.06 -0.11 -10.59
C HIS A 63 1.65 0.39 -9.26
N TYR A 64 2.68 -0.27 -8.74
CA TYR A 64 3.30 0.12 -7.48
C TYR A 64 3.92 1.52 -7.55
N LEU A 65 4.40 1.97 -8.72
CA LEU A 65 4.98 3.31 -8.87
C LEU A 65 3.94 4.42 -8.66
N PHE A 66 2.71 4.20 -9.10
CA PHE A 66 1.61 5.13 -8.83
C PHE A 66 1.27 5.14 -7.34
N LEU A 67 1.24 3.95 -6.73
CA LEU A 67 0.90 3.78 -5.33
C LEU A 67 1.92 4.46 -4.39
N LEU A 68 3.22 4.32 -4.70
CA LEU A 68 4.30 5.01 -3.98
C LEU A 68 4.22 6.53 -4.16
N GLU A 69 3.96 7.03 -5.37
CA GLU A 69 3.75 8.47 -5.61
C GLU A 69 2.55 8.99 -4.81
N TYR A 70 1.45 8.24 -4.77
CA TYR A 70 0.25 8.62 -4.03
C TYR A 70 0.53 8.71 -2.52
N PHE A 71 1.28 7.76 -1.97
CA PHE A 71 1.78 7.81 -0.59
C PHE A 71 2.67 9.03 -0.33
N GLN A 72 3.65 9.29 -1.20
CA GLN A 72 4.53 10.46 -1.08
C GLN A 72 3.74 11.77 -1.07
N ARG A 73 2.78 11.91 -1.99
CA ARG A 73 1.92 13.09 -2.10
C ARG A 73 1.00 13.25 -0.89
N PHE A 74 0.46 12.16 -0.36
CA PHE A 74 -0.35 12.20 0.86
C PHE A 74 0.45 12.74 2.05
N LEU A 75 1.69 12.27 2.24
CA LEU A 75 2.54 12.77 3.32
C LEU A 75 2.92 14.25 3.15
N GLU A 76 3.11 14.72 1.91
CA GLU A 76 3.42 16.12 1.61
C GLU A 76 2.22 17.06 1.82
N VAL A 77 1.06 16.73 1.23
CA VAL A 77 -0.16 17.55 1.32
C VAL A 77 -0.58 17.76 2.77
N TYR A 78 -0.44 16.72 3.58
CA TYR A 78 -0.83 16.75 4.98
C TYR A 78 0.34 16.96 5.93
N LYS A 79 1.46 17.56 5.50
CA LYS A 79 2.68 17.67 6.31
C LYS A 79 2.47 18.16 7.75
N MET A 80 1.53 19.08 7.97
CA MET A 80 1.19 19.66 9.29
C MET A 80 0.17 18.84 10.12
N ASN A 81 -0.35 17.74 9.59
CA ASN A 81 -1.35 16.90 10.25
C ASN A 81 -0.73 15.61 10.79
N LYS A 82 -1.34 15.05 11.84
CA LYS A 82 -1.13 13.65 12.19
C LYS A 82 -1.67 12.77 11.07
N LYS A 83 -0.96 11.69 10.73
CA LYS A 83 -1.28 10.85 9.57
C LYS A 83 -1.33 9.39 9.99
N PHE A 84 -2.30 8.66 9.48
CA PHE A 84 -2.30 7.21 9.50
C PHE A 84 -2.48 6.75 8.05
N THR A 85 -1.59 5.91 7.58
CA THR A 85 -1.64 5.41 6.21
C THR A 85 -1.25 3.96 6.16
N MET A 86 -1.96 3.19 5.34
CA MET A 86 -1.65 1.80 5.02
C MET A 86 -1.58 1.65 3.51
N THR A 87 -0.42 1.25 3.03
CA THR A 87 -0.13 0.98 1.63
C THR A 87 0.25 -0.49 1.51
N CYS A 88 -0.48 -1.27 0.70
CA CYS A 88 -0.31 -2.72 0.62
C CYS A 88 -0.16 -3.21 -0.81
N GLN A 89 0.27 -4.47 -0.94
CA GLN A 89 0.40 -5.21 -2.19
C GLN A 89 1.37 -4.53 -3.15
N LEU A 90 2.67 -4.58 -2.83
CA LEU A 90 3.73 -4.02 -3.66
C LEU A 90 4.60 -5.18 -4.15
N TYR A 91 4.45 -5.59 -5.41
CA TYR A 91 5.24 -6.64 -6.06
C TYR A 91 6.36 -6.02 -6.92
N HIS A 92 7.56 -6.60 -6.92
CA HIS A 92 8.78 -6.05 -7.57
C HIS A 92 9.06 -4.58 -7.22
N ALA A 93 8.94 -4.24 -5.94
CA ALA A 93 9.01 -2.86 -5.49
C ALA A 93 10.21 -2.55 -4.58
N ASP A 94 11.10 -3.52 -4.33
CA ASP A 94 12.19 -3.42 -3.35
C ASP A 94 13.05 -2.16 -3.53
N ASP A 95 13.62 -1.97 -4.72
CA ASP A 95 14.46 -0.80 -5.04
C ASP A 95 13.67 0.50 -4.93
N SER A 96 12.42 0.50 -5.40
CA SER A 96 11.57 1.70 -5.39
C SER A 96 11.13 2.08 -3.97
N ILE A 97 10.81 1.09 -3.13
CA ILE A 97 10.52 1.29 -1.71
C ILE A 97 11.77 1.77 -0.99
N HIS A 98 12.93 1.16 -1.25
CA HIS A 98 14.19 1.57 -0.64
C HIS A 98 14.52 3.03 -0.95
N LEU A 99 14.50 3.42 -2.23
CA LEU A 99 14.76 4.78 -2.66
C LEU A 99 13.73 5.78 -2.09
N MET A 100 12.45 5.41 -2.08
CA MET A 100 11.39 6.23 -1.49
C MET A 100 11.58 6.42 0.02
N LEU A 101 11.97 5.38 0.77
CA LEU A 101 12.25 5.50 2.20
C LEU A 101 13.47 6.39 2.49
N LEU A 102 14.51 6.32 1.65
CA LEU A 102 15.67 7.22 1.75
C LEU A 102 15.25 8.68 1.50
N GLU A 103 14.47 8.93 0.45
CA GLU A 103 13.97 10.27 0.12
C GLU A 103 13.07 10.83 1.23
N MET A 104 12.24 9.98 1.83
CA MET A 104 11.26 10.36 2.84
C MET A 104 11.79 10.31 4.27
N GLN A 105 13.06 10.00 4.47
CA GLN A 105 13.63 9.76 5.80
C GLN A 105 13.28 10.89 6.78
N SER A 106 13.51 12.15 6.41
CA SER A 106 13.23 13.33 7.24
C SER A 106 11.73 13.51 7.55
N LYS A 107 10.84 13.05 6.66
CA LYS A 107 9.38 13.14 6.82
C LYS A 107 8.82 12.04 7.73
N LEU A 108 9.60 10.98 7.97
CA LEU A 108 9.21 9.80 8.74
C LEU A 108 9.90 9.72 10.11
N GLU A 109 10.75 10.68 10.48
CA GLU A 109 11.55 10.61 11.72
C GLU A 109 10.70 10.62 13.00
N ASP A 110 9.53 11.26 12.96
CA ASP A 110 8.54 11.31 14.04
C ASP A 110 7.36 10.36 13.75
N SER A 111 7.65 9.18 13.21
CA SER A 111 6.61 8.21 12.81
C SER A 111 7.00 6.79 13.16
N PHE A 112 6.00 6.01 13.56
CA PHE A 112 6.11 4.56 13.52
C PHE A 112 6.02 4.11 12.07
N VAL A 113 7.06 3.45 11.58
CA VAL A 113 7.09 2.87 10.23
C VAL A 113 7.12 1.36 10.36
N VAL A 114 6.13 0.72 9.73
CA VAL A 114 6.03 -0.75 9.69
C VAL A 114 6.10 -1.17 8.24
N ILE A 115 7.08 -2.01 7.91
CA ILE A 115 7.18 -2.67 6.61
C ILE A 115 6.97 -4.14 6.87
N MET A 116 5.99 -4.73 6.20
CA MET A 116 5.64 -6.13 6.41
C MET A 116 5.37 -6.84 5.09
N GLY A 117 5.75 -8.11 5.04
CA GLY A 117 5.35 -9.07 4.02
C GLY A 117 4.94 -10.37 4.71
N ASP A 118 3.81 -10.94 4.33
CA ASP A 118 3.30 -12.20 4.86
C ASP A 118 3.81 -13.39 4.06
N HIS A 119 3.85 -13.27 2.73
CA HIS A 119 4.37 -14.27 1.79
C HIS A 119 4.73 -13.61 0.43
N GLY A 120 5.39 -14.38 -0.45
CA GLY A 120 5.64 -14.05 -1.85
C GLY A 120 4.41 -14.11 -2.78
N LEU A 121 4.66 -14.15 -4.09
CA LEU A 121 3.59 -14.13 -5.09
C LEU A 121 2.78 -15.44 -5.09
N ARG A 122 1.48 -15.33 -4.80
CA ARG A 122 0.56 -16.48 -4.70
C ARG A 122 -0.06 -16.94 -6.01
N PHE A 123 0.23 -16.24 -7.11
CA PHE A 123 -0.39 -16.44 -8.41
C PHE A 123 0.65 -16.72 -9.50
N GLY A 124 0.22 -17.43 -10.55
CA GLY A 124 1.05 -17.70 -11.73
C GLY A 124 2.10 -18.80 -11.54
N GLY A 125 2.84 -19.07 -12.62
CA GLY A 125 3.85 -20.14 -12.67
C GLY A 125 5.08 -19.89 -11.79
N ALA A 126 5.41 -18.61 -11.53
CA ALA A 126 6.59 -18.22 -10.74
C ALA A 126 6.58 -18.83 -9.34
N ARG A 127 5.38 -18.93 -8.71
CA ARG A 127 5.18 -19.53 -7.39
C ARG A 127 5.70 -20.97 -7.28
N TYR A 128 5.58 -21.77 -8.33
CA TYR A 128 5.95 -23.20 -8.32
C TYR A 128 7.42 -23.46 -8.61
N THR A 129 8.22 -22.41 -8.79
CA THR A 129 9.68 -22.53 -8.88
C THR A 129 10.29 -22.69 -7.48
N PRO A 130 11.53 -23.20 -7.35
CA PRO A 130 12.23 -23.21 -6.07
C PRO A 130 12.32 -21.81 -5.43
N THR A 131 12.56 -20.77 -6.24
CA THR A 131 12.58 -19.37 -5.77
C THR A 131 11.21 -18.94 -5.26
N GLY A 132 10.13 -19.20 -6.01
CA GLY A 132 8.78 -18.87 -5.59
C GLY A 132 8.35 -19.60 -4.31
N THR A 133 8.82 -20.83 -4.10
CA THR A 133 8.60 -21.55 -2.83
C THR A 133 9.32 -20.89 -1.66
N THR A 134 10.53 -20.40 -1.88
CA THR A 134 11.26 -19.62 -0.86
C THR A 134 10.52 -18.32 -0.56
N GLU A 135 10.09 -17.57 -1.59
CA GLU A 135 9.35 -16.32 -1.39
C GLU A 135 8.02 -16.55 -0.67
N ASP A 136 7.26 -17.59 -1.03
CA ASP A 136 6.01 -17.99 -0.35
C ASP A 136 6.21 -18.24 1.17
N ASN A 137 7.43 -18.61 1.58
CA ASN A 137 7.80 -18.91 2.97
C ASN A 137 8.75 -17.86 3.58
N ASN A 138 8.78 -16.64 3.01
CA ASN A 138 9.66 -15.56 3.46
C ASN A 138 8.86 -14.37 4.03
N PRO A 139 8.22 -14.50 5.21
CA PRO A 139 7.60 -13.37 5.86
C PRO A 139 8.66 -12.38 6.34
N ALA A 140 8.35 -11.09 6.28
CA ALA A 140 9.20 -10.01 6.76
C ALA A 140 8.41 -9.07 7.67
N LEU A 141 9.07 -8.58 8.72
CA LEU A 141 8.54 -7.53 9.58
C LEU A 141 9.70 -6.63 10.01
N PHE A 142 9.64 -5.39 9.59
CA PHE A 142 10.52 -4.32 10.04
C PHE A 142 9.68 -3.27 10.77
N PHE A 143 10.11 -2.92 11.96
CA PHE A 143 9.47 -1.92 12.79
C PHE A 143 10.49 -0.84 13.14
N VAL A 144 10.15 0.40 12.85
CA VAL A 144 10.96 1.57 13.17
C VAL A 144 10.15 2.45 14.10
N SER A 145 10.71 2.76 15.27
CA SER A 145 10.14 3.74 16.18
C SER A 145 10.51 5.17 15.76
N PRO A 146 9.71 6.18 16.15
CA PRO A 146 10.13 7.57 16.11
C PRO A 146 11.50 7.76 16.79
N ARG A 147 12.29 8.73 16.30
CA ARG A 147 13.58 9.07 16.93
C ARG A 147 13.43 9.97 18.16
N ASN A 148 12.27 10.60 18.35
CA ASN A 148 11.96 11.53 19.44
C ASN A 148 10.74 11.07 20.25
#